data_AF-A0A1T5BCD0-F1
#
_entry.id   AF-A0A1T5BCD0-F1
#
_cell.length_a   1.000
_cell.length_b   1.000
_cell.length_c   1.000
_cell.angle_alpha   90.00
_cell.angle_beta   90.00
_cell.angle_gamma   90.00
#
_symmetry.space_group_name_H-M   'P 1'
#
loop_
_entity.id
_entity.type
_entity.pdbx_description
1 polymer ?
#
loop_
_entity_poly.entity_id
_entity_poly.type
_entity_poly.pdbx_seq_one_letter_code
_entity_poly.pdbx_strand_id
1 'polypeptide(L)'
;MISSFYENKKEINKQLEAIYSQILPGNCKGCANCCSESVGASFTETANIYVYLLENSLFTPDLKKAIMVYYLDIYQKRNKCPFLDKTKRCKIYEVRPLNCRLYGHWLKDDYESNLKRLHKQALDISKEFNENGYEVSKEYLDFQIPYCHDFIGELYDLSFRNRLYDRLVNIDSGFIISNNLEIDYADKGIVEHIAGLLFDTEEIDKLRFENKLTDKLRRRLIKIAEHIIPKVYINK
;
A
#
# COMPACT_ATOMS: atom_id res chain seq x y z
N MET A 1 0.27 11.84 -14.45
CA MET A 1 -0.24 10.82 -13.51
C MET A 1 -0.95 11.44 -12.31
N ILE A 2 -0.28 11.97 -11.28
CA ILE A 2 -0.98 12.57 -10.12
C ILE A 2 -1.76 13.84 -10.50
N SER A 3 -1.24 14.72 -11.35
CA SER A 3 -2.02 15.86 -11.87
C SER A 3 -3.28 15.42 -12.60
N SER A 4 -3.16 14.43 -13.49
CA SER A 4 -4.27 13.82 -14.21
C SER A 4 -5.31 13.21 -13.24
N PHE A 5 -4.85 12.58 -12.15
CA PHE A 5 -5.75 12.09 -11.11
C PHE A 5 -6.46 13.26 -10.42
N TYR A 6 -5.74 14.31 -10.06
CA TYR A 6 -6.30 15.47 -9.38
C TYR A 6 -7.42 16.14 -10.19
N GLU A 7 -7.24 16.26 -11.51
CA GLU A 7 -8.25 16.78 -12.45
C GLU A 7 -9.52 15.91 -12.49
N ASN A 8 -9.37 14.58 -12.36
CA ASN A 8 -10.46 13.61 -12.40
C ASN A 8 -10.96 13.18 -11.01
N LYS A 9 -10.38 13.73 -9.93
CA LYS A 9 -10.52 13.25 -8.56
C LYS A 9 -11.96 13.09 -8.14
N LYS A 10 -12.82 14.06 -8.47
CA LYS A 10 -14.23 14.04 -8.07
C LYS A 10 -14.96 12.80 -8.60
N GLU A 11 -14.73 12.45 -9.86
CA GLU A 11 -15.39 11.32 -10.51
C GLU A 11 -14.80 10.00 -10.01
N ILE A 12 -13.48 9.90 -9.92
CA ILE A 12 -12.81 8.68 -9.40
C ILE A 12 -13.23 8.42 -7.95
N ASN A 13 -13.24 9.45 -7.09
CA ASN A 13 -13.66 9.30 -5.70
C ASN A 13 -15.11 8.85 -5.60
N LYS A 14 -16.01 9.34 -6.46
CA LYS A 14 -17.39 8.86 -6.50
C LYS A 14 -17.47 7.37 -6.84
N GLN A 15 -16.64 6.89 -7.77
CA GLN A 15 -16.60 5.47 -8.16
C GLN A 15 -16.00 4.59 -7.05
N LEU A 16 -14.93 5.05 -6.39
CA LEU A 16 -14.34 4.39 -5.23
C LEU A 16 -15.33 4.31 -4.06
N GLU A 17 -16.00 5.42 -3.74
CA GLU A 17 -17.05 5.43 -2.69
C GLU A 17 -18.20 4.48 -3.03
N ALA A 18 -18.58 4.36 -4.31
CA ALA A 18 -19.58 3.39 -4.74
C ALA A 18 -19.13 1.92 -4.61
N ILE A 19 -17.82 1.65 -4.56
CA ILE A 19 -17.29 0.33 -4.17
C ILE A 19 -17.39 0.20 -2.66
N TYR A 20 -16.84 1.16 -1.91
CA TYR A 20 -16.71 1.11 -0.46
C TYR A 20 -18.06 1.06 0.26
N SER A 21 -19.09 1.73 -0.27
CA SER A 21 -20.44 1.76 0.31
C SER A 21 -21.15 0.41 0.31
N GLN A 22 -20.65 -0.59 -0.43
CA GLN A 22 -21.18 -1.96 -0.40
C GLN A 22 -20.67 -2.75 0.81
N ILE A 23 -19.60 -2.28 1.46
CA ILE A 23 -19.05 -2.90 2.67
C ILE A 23 -19.82 -2.33 3.86
N LEU A 24 -20.62 -3.16 4.52
CA LEU A 24 -21.36 -2.78 5.70
C LEU A 24 -20.39 -2.40 6.83
N PRO A 25 -20.70 -1.37 7.64
CA PRO A 25 -19.89 -1.06 8.80
C PRO A 25 -19.78 -2.26 9.75
N GLY A 26 -18.64 -2.37 10.43
CA GLY A 26 -18.46 -3.32 11.53
C GLY A 26 -17.68 -2.70 12.69
N ASN A 27 -17.65 -3.42 13.80
CA ASN A 27 -16.99 -3.01 15.03
C ASN A 27 -15.56 -3.58 15.08
N CYS A 28 -14.58 -2.69 14.96
CA CYS A 28 -13.16 -2.99 15.10
C CYS A 28 -12.64 -2.46 16.44
N LYS A 29 -11.93 -3.29 17.21
CA LYS A 29 -11.31 -2.89 18.50
C LYS A 29 -10.22 -1.82 18.38
N GLY A 30 -9.75 -1.51 17.17
CA GLY A 30 -8.71 -0.49 16.97
C GLY A 30 -7.34 -0.87 17.55
N CYS A 31 -7.01 -2.17 17.63
CA CYS A 31 -5.76 -2.64 18.23
C CYS A 31 -4.50 -2.40 17.36
N ALA A 32 -4.70 -2.09 16.07
CA ALA A 32 -3.66 -1.88 15.06
C ALA A 32 -2.76 -3.10 14.76
N ASN A 33 -3.23 -4.32 15.05
CA ASN A 33 -2.49 -5.55 14.72
C ASN A 33 -2.34 -5.75 13.20
N CYS A 34 -3.38 -5.42 12.42
CA CYS A 34 -3.36 -5.48 10.95
C CYS A 34 -2.49 -4.39 10.29
N CYS A 35 -2.09 -3.35 11.02
CA CYS A 35 -1.27 -2.25 10.51
C CYS A 35 0.24 -2.60 10.52
N SER A 36 0.59 -3.73 9.91
CA SER A 36 1.96 -4.28 9.96
C SER A 36 2.54 -4.64 8.59
N GLU A 37 1.79 -4.47 7.51
CA GLU A 37 2.24 -4.72 6.13
C GLU A 37 1.76 -3.61 5.19
N SER A 38 2.44 -3.50 4.05
CA SER A 38 2.00 -2.71 2.91
C SER A 38 1.02 -3.57 2.14
N VAL A 39 -0.26 -3.24 2.25
CA VAL A 39 -1.30 -3.99 1.53
C VAL A 39 -1.32 -3.55 0.08
N GLY A 40 -1.63 -4.48 -0.83
CA GLY A 40 -1.91 -4.15 -2.23
C GLY A 40 -2.98 -3.07 -2.32
N ALA A 41 -2.82 -2.16 -3.26
CA ALA A 41 -3.82 -1.14 -3.55
C ALA A 41 -3.76 -0.80 -5.02
N SER A 42 -4.88 -0.35 -5.56
CA SER A 42 -4.91 0.10 -6.94
C SER A 42 -4.15 1.42 -7.11
N PHE A 43 -3.82 1.76 -8.35
CA PHE A 43 -3.24 3.05 -8.69
C PHE A 43 -4.17 4.19 -8.24
N THR A 44 -5.47 4.11 -8.53
CA THR A 44 -6.42 5.17 -8.18
C THR A 44 -6.64 5.29 -6.67
N GLU A 45 -6.62 4.18 -5.91
CA GLU A 45 -6.64 4.24 -4.44
C GLU A 45 -5.40 4.96 -3.90
N THR A 46 -4.22 4.61 -4.42
CA THR A 46 -2.96 5.21 -3.95
C THR A 46 -2.89 6.70 -4.32
N ALA A 47 -3.34 7.07 -5.52
CA ALA A 47 -3.43 8.47 -5.92
C ALA A 47 -4.41 9.26 -5.04
N ASN A 48 -5.56 8.68 -4.68
CA ASN A 48 -6.50 9.29 -3.73
C ASN A 48 -5.87 9.47 -2.33
N ILE A 49 -5.16 8.46 -1.83
CA ILE A 49 -4.42 8.53 -0.56
C ILE A 49 -3.38 9.67 -0.61
N TYR A 50 -2.61 9.74 -1.69
CA TYR A 50 -1.57 10.77 -1.85
C TYR A 50 -2.17 12.18 -1.86
N VAL A 51 -3.22 12.41 -2.67
CA VAL A 51 -3.91 13.71 -2.72
C VAL A 51 -4.50 14.06 -1.36
N TYR A 52 -5.15 13.12 -0.67
CA TYR A 52 -5.68 13.32 0.67
C TYR A 52 -4.58 13.74 1.66
N LEU A 53 -3.41 13.10 1.62
CA LEU A 53 -2.28 13.44 2.49
C LEU A 53 -1.78 14.87 2.25
N LEU A 54 -1.84 15.35 1.01
CA LEU A 54 -1.42 16.71 0.66
C LEU A 54 -2.45 17.76 1.08
N GLU A 55 -3.73 17.54 0.73
CA GLU A 55 -4.82 18.47 1.06
C GLU A 55 -5.00 18.64 2.56
N ASN A 56 -4.72 17.60 3.34
CA ASN A 56 -4.82 17.63 4.80
C ASN A 56 -3.49 17.95 5.50
N SER A 57 -2.44 18.34 4.75
CA SER A 57 -1.11 18.64 5.30
C SER A 57 -0.51 17.50 6.15
N LEU A 58 -0.86 16.25 5.84
CA LEU A 58 -0.41 15.04 6.53
C LEU A 58 0.87 14.46 5.93
N PHE A 59 1.27 14.86 4.72
CA PHE A 59 2.50 14.42 4.05
C PHE A 59 3.76 15.13 4.56
N THR A 60 3.98 15.03 5.87
CA THR A 60 5.07 15.70 6.59
C THR A 60 6.44 15.07 6.29
N PRO A 61 7.55 15.76 6.60
CA PRO A 61 8.89 15.17 6.55
C PRO A 61 8.99 13.83 7.29
N ASP A 62 8.39 13.73 8.47
CA ASP A 62 8.36 12.50 9.28
C ASP A 62 7.62 11.35 8.58
N LEU A 63 6.50 11.64 7.91
CA LEU A 63 5.77 10.60 7.16
C LEU A 63 6.58 10.13 5.95
N LYS A 64 7.18 11.05 5.19
CA LYS A 64 8.04 10.70 4.03
C LYS A 64 9.24 9.88 4.47
N LYS A 65 9.85 10.22 5.60
CA LYS A 65 10.90 9.43 6.25
C LYS A 65 10.40 8.02 6.59
N ALA A 66 9.26 7.91 7.26
CA ALA A 66 8.69 6.62 7.67
C ALA A 66 8.38 5.73 6.46
N ILE A 67 7.81 6.30 5.39
CA ILE A 67 7.56 5.63 4.11
C ILE A 67 8.86 5.09 3.52
N MET A 68 9.91 5.91 3.44
CA MET A 68 11.18 5.45 2.87
C MET A 68 11.91 4.43 3.75
N VAL A 69 11.87 4.58 5.07
CA VAL A 69 12.42 3.55 5.97
C VAL A 69 11.68 2.22 5.76
N TYR A 70 10.35 2.26 5.72
CA TYR A 70 9.52 1.08 5.48
C TYR A 70 9.86 0.43 4.13
N TYR A 71 9.84 1.20 3.04
CA TYR A 71 10.11 0.70 1.69
C TYR A 71 11.49 0.02 1.59
N LEU A 72 12.53 0.67 2.12
CA LEU A 72 13.89 0.13 2.07
C LEU A 72 14.05 -1.16 2.90
N ASP A 73 13.25 -1.32 3.94
CA ASP A 73 13.29 -2.46 4.88
C ASP A 73 12.27 -3.55 4.60
N ILE A 74 11.42 -3.41 3.57
CA ILE A 74 10.21 -4.24 3.42
C ILE A 74 10.48 -5.76 3.42
N TYR A 75 11.64 -6.21 2.94
CA TYR A 75 12.05 -7.62 2.91
C TYR A 75 13.02 -8.01 4.05
N GLN A 76 13.38 -7.07 4.91
CA GLN A 76 14.44 -7.23 5.92
C GLN A 76 13.93 -7.11 7.35
N LYS A 77 12.93 -6.25 7.59
CA LYS A 77 12.44 -5.96 8.94
C LYS A 77 10.95 -5.73 8.92
N ARG A 78 10.28 -6.14 9.99
CA ARG A 78 8.87 -5.83 10.17
C ARG A 78 8.70 -4.44 10.75
N ASN A 79 8.36 -3.51 9.88
CA ASN A 79 7.95 -2.18 10.29
C ASN A 79 6.43 -2.08 10.46
N LYS A 80 5.97 -1.25 11.39
CA LYS A 80 4.56 -0.85 11.42
C LYS A 80 4.22 -0.02 10.18
N CYS A 81 2.97 -0.09 9.76
CA CYS A 81 2.47 0.73 8.65
C CYS A 81 2.83 2.21 8.89
N PRO A 82 3.46 2.91 7.91
CA PRO A 82 3.91 4.28 8.11
C PRO A 82 2.78 5.28 8.35
N PHE A 83 1.54 4.91 7.99
CA PHE A 83 0.35 5.72 8.24
C PHE A 83 -0.24 5.51 9.65
N LEU A 84 0.27 4.56 10.43
CA LEU A 84 -0.13 4.36 11.82
C LEU A 84 0.59 5.37 12.71
N ASP A 85 -0.16 6.20 13.43
CA ASP A 85 0.43 7.15 14.37
C ASP A 85 0.75 6.51 15.74
N LYS A 86 1.38 7.31 16.62
CA LYS A 86 1.77 6.90 17.96
C LYS A 86 0.58 6.53 18.86
N THR A 87 -0.63 6.98 18.52
CA THR A 87 -1.87 6.68 19.24
C THR A 87 -2.62 5.48 18.66
N LYS A 88 -1.99 4.73 17.74
CA LYS A 88 -2.56 3.59 17.01
C LYS A 88 -3.73 3.98 16.09
N ARG A 89 -3.76 5.24 15.62
CA ARG A 89 -4.76 5.73 14.66
C ARG A 89 -4.15 5.81 13.27
N CYS A 90 -4.95 5.43 12.27
CA CYS A 90 -4.53 5.49 10.88
C CYS A 90 -4.73 6.91 10.34
N LYS A 91 -3.65 7.54 9.85
CA LYS A 91 -3.67 8.89 9.26
C LYS A 91 -4.49 8.96 7.97
N ILE A 92 -4.66 7.83 7.29
CA ILE A 92 -5.38 7.71 6.01
C ILE A 92 -6.71 6.94 6.17
N TYR A 93 -7.28 6.91 7.38
CA TYR A 93 -8.43 6.04 7.68
C TYR A 93 -9.60 6.25 6.70
N GLU A 94 -9.93 7.50 6.38
CA GLU A 94 -11.04 7.85 5.48
C GLU A 94 -10.82 7.37 4.04
N VAL A 95 -9.57 7.36 3.58
CA VAL A 95 -9.16 7.00 2.21
C VAL A 95 -8.40 5.67 2.17
N ARG A 96 -8.52 4.83 3.20
CA ARG A 96 -7.82 3.54 3.28
C ARG A 96 -8.22 2.63 2.10
N PRO A 97 -7.30 1.81 1.57
CA PRO A 97 -7.58 0.97 0.41
C PRO A 97 -8.58 -0.15 0.73
N LEU A 98 -9.15 -0.74 -0.30
CA LEU A 98 -10.15 -1.81 -0.25
C LEU A 98 -9.66 -2.98 0.63
N ASN A 99 -8.39 -3.37 0.50
CA ASN A 99 -7.77 -4.41 1.33
C ASN A 99 -7.85 -4.11 2.83
N CYS A 100 -7.60 -2.86 3.25
CA CYS A 100 -7.75 -2.45 4.65
C CYS A 100 -9.20 -2.42 5.10
N ARG A 101 -10.15 -2.11 4.20
CA ARG A 101 -11.59 -2.11 4.51
C ARG A 101 -12.12 -3.51 4.69
N LEU A 102 -11.67 -4.45 3.87
CA LEU A 102 -12.16 -5.83 3.87
C LEU A 102 -11.56 -6.70 4.97
N TYR A 103 -10.38 -6.38 5.52
CA TYR A 103 -9.64 -7.27 6.44
C TYR A 103 -10.49 -7.96 7.52
N GLY A 104 -11.35 -7.23 8.23
CA GLY A 104 -12.22 -7.80 9.27
C GLY A 104 -13.39 -8.65 8.75
N HIS A 105 -13.77 -8.46 7.48
CA HIS A 105 -14.95 -9.05 6.86
C HIS A 105 -14.69 -10.39 6.15
N TRP A 106 -13.51 -11.00 6.33
CA TRP A 106 -13.24 -12.29 5.68
C TRP A 106 -13.96 -13.44 6.38
N LEU A 107 -14.41 -14.42 5.60
CA LEU A 107 -14.60 -15.76 6.12
C LEU A 107 -13.24 -16.33 6.55
N LYS A 108 -13.20 -17.00 7.70
CA LYS A 108 -11.96 -17.50 8.29
C LYS A 108 -11.21 -18.46 7.35
N ASP A 109 -11.91 -19.43 6.79
CA ASP A 109 -11.30 -20.46 5.93
C ASP A 109 -10.72 -19.85 4.64
N ASP A 110 -11.44 -18.88 4.05
CA ASP A 110 -10.95 -18.10 2.91
C ASP A 110 -9.68 -17.33 3.26
N TYR A 111 -9.63 -16.73 4.45
CA TYR A 111 -8.47 -15.95 4.92
C TYR A 111 -7.25 -16.82 5.11
N GLU A 112 -7.41 -17.96 5.79
CA GLU A 112 -6.33 -18.92 6.03
C GLU A 112 -5.83 -19.56 4.73
N SER A 113 -6.73 -19.85 3.79
CA SER A 113 -6.35 -20.30 2.44
C SER A 113 -5.52 -19.24 1.70
N ASN A 114 -5.93 -17.98 1.77
CA ASN A 114 -5.18 -16.87 1.18
C ASN A 114 -3.81 -16.65 1.85
N LEU A 115 -3.70 -16.77 3.17
CA LEU A 115 -2.41 -16.69 3.87
C LEU A 115 -1.42 -17.75 3.38
N LYS A 116 -1.87 -19.00 3.18
CA LYS A 116 -1.03 -20.07 2.62
C LYS A 116 -0.52 -19.71 1.22
N ARG A 117 -1.38 -19.12 0.38
CA ARG A 117 -1.02 -18.64 -0.96
C ARG A 117 0.02 -17.52 -0.90
N LEU A 118 -0.18 -16.52 -0.05
CA LEU A 118 0.75 -15.40 0.14
C LEU A 118 2.11 -15.87 0.66
N HIS A 119 2.13 -16.80 1.61
CA HIS A 119 3.37 -17.39 2.11
C HIS A 119 4.15 -18.10 1.00
N LYS A 120 3.46 -18.87 0.14
CA LYS A 120 4.11 -19.49 -1.02
C LYS A 120 4.72 -18.43 -1.96
N GLN A 121 3.98 -17.36 -2.26
CA GLN A 121 4.48 -16.26 -3.09
C GLN A 121 5.71 -15.58 -2.48
N ALA A 122 5.71 -15.36 -1.15
CA ALA A 122 6.86 -14.79 -0.45
C ALA A 122 8.12 -15.67 -0.56
N LEU A 123 7.96 -17.00 -0.48
CA LEU A 123 9.05 -17.96 -0.69
C LEU A 123 9.56 -17.94 -2.14
N ASP A 124 8.66 -17.87 -3.12
CA ASP A 124 9.02 -17.80 -4.54
C ASP A 124 9.81 -16.51 -4.85
N ILE A 125 9.33 -15.36 -4.37
CA ILE A 125 10.05 -14.07 -4.47
C ILE A 125 11.41 -14.13 -3.78
N SER A 126 11.48 -14.72 -2.59
CA SER A 126 12.76 -14.87 -1.87
C SER A 126 13.75 -15.71 -2.66
N LYS A 127 13.31 -16.74 -3.39
CA LYS A 127 14.20 -17.53 -4.24
C LYS A 127 14.76 -16.69 -5.39
N GLU A 128 13.92 -15.91 -6.06
CA GLU A 128 14.33 -15.01 -7.14
C GLU A 128 15.33 -13.95 -6.65
N PHE A 129 15.10 -13.36 -5.48
CA PHE A 129 16.04 -12.40 -4.90
C PHE A 129 17.36 -13.04 -4.49
N ASN A 130 17.33 -14.25 -3.94
CA ASN A 130 18.53 -15.00 -3.58
C ASN A 130 19.39 -15.32 -4.81
N GLU A 131 18.78 -15.67 -5.95
CA GLU A 131 19.49 -15.89 -7.23
C GLU A 131 20.24 -14.63 -7.70
N ASN A 132 19.79 -13.44 -7.28
CA ASN A 132 20.42 -12.16 -7.56
C ASN A 132 21.34 -11.66 -6.42
N GLY A 133 21.58 -12.46 -5.38
CA GLY A 133 22.49 -12.14 -4.28
C GLY A 133 21.87 -11.36 -3.12
N TYR A 134 20.54 -11.28 -3.04
CA TYR A 134 19.81 -10.62 -1.95
C TYR A 134 19.06 -11.61 -1.07
N GLU A 135 19.53 -11.77 0.17
CA GLU A 135 18.90 -12.64 1.16
C GLU A 135 17.73 -11.94 1.84
N VAL A 136 16.54 -12.50 1.69
CA VAL A 136 15.33 -12.06 2.38
C VAL A 136 15.36 -12.55 3.83
N SER A 137 15.03 -11.67 4.77
CA SER A 137 15.05 -12.02 6.19
C SER A 137 14.01 -13.09 6.55
N LYS A 138 14.37 -13.97 7.49
CA LYS A 138 13.41 -14.90 8.10
C LYS A 138 12.23 -14.18 8.78
N GLU A 139 12.49 -13.00 9.34
CA GLU A 139 11.44 -12.16 9.94
C GLU A 139 10.34 -11.81 8.93
N TYR A 140 10.71 -11.49 7.68
CA TYR A 140 9.74 -11.26 6.61
C TYR A 140 9.00 -12.55 6.21
N LEU A 141 9.74 -13.65 6.00
CA LEU A 141 9.16 -14.91 5.52
C LEU A 141 8.19 -15.56 6.49
N ASP A 142 8.48 -15.50 7.78
CA ASP A 142 7.66 -16.11 8.82
C ASP A 142 6.46 -15.23 9.22
N PHE A 143 6.43 -13.96 8.79
CA PHE A 143 5.41 -13.03 9.23
C PHE A 143 4.10 -13.23 8.47
N GLN A 144 3.01 -13.26 9.24
CA GLN A 144 1.65 -13.24 8.72
C GLN A 144 0.78 -12.40 9.65
N ILE A 145 -0.11 -11.61 9.05
CA ILE A 145 -1.20 -11.01 9.80
C ILE A 145 -2.23 -12.14 10.07
N PRO A 146 -2.57 -12.45 11.33
CA PRO A 146 -3.55 -13.50 11.61
C PRO A 146 -4.97 -13.05 11.28
N TYR A 147 -5.90 -14.01 11.21
CA TYR A 147 -7.32 -13.71 11.12
C TYR A 147 -7.79 -12.86 12.31
N CYS A 148 -8.69 -11.91 12.07
CA CYS A 148 -9.21 -11.04 13.13
C CYS A 148 -10.39 -11.70 13.85
N HIS A 149 -10.14 -12.30 15.00
CA HIS A 149 -11.21 -12.90 15.85
C HIS A 149 -12.06 -11.87 16.61
N ASP A 150 -11.61 -10.62 16.66
CA ASP A 150 -12.22 -9.55 17.46
C ASP A 150 -13.16 -8.65 16.67
N PHE A 151 -13.19 -8.79 15.34
CA PHE A 151 -14.05 -8.00 14.47
C PHE A 151 -15.48 -8.52 14.52
N ILE A 152 -16.44 -7.61 14.65
CA ILE A 152 -17.87 -7.95 14.64
C ILE A 152 -18.53 -7.20 13.49
N GLY A 153 -19.02 -7.91 12.49
CA GLY A 153 -19.68 -7.34 11.33
C GLY A 153 -20.03 -8.41 10.30
N GLU A 154 -20.55 -7.97 9.15
CA GLU A 154 -20.88 -8.88 8.04
C GLU A 154 -19.61 -9.56 7.51
N LEU A 155 -19.70 -10.85 7.19
CA LEU A 155 -18.60 -11.57 6.54
C LEU A 155 -18.93 -11.78 5.06
N TYR A 156 -17.94 -11.58 4.20
CA TYR A 156 -18.07 -11.67 2.76
C TYR A 156 -17.29 -12.86 2.21
N ASP A 157 -17.98 -13.66 1.39
CA ASP A 157 -17.37 -14.74 0.64
C ASP A 157 -16.40 -14.22 -0.44
N LEU A 158 -15.64 -15.15 -1.01
CA LEU A 158 -14.70 -14.87 -2.10
C LEU A 158 -15.38 -14.21 -3.31
N SER A 159 -16.60 -14.63 -3.67
CA SER A 159 -17.31 -14.11 -4.84
C SER A 159 -17.65 -12.63 -4.69
N PHE A 160 -18.17 -12.23 -3.53
CA PHE A 160 -18.45 -10.84 -3.22
C PHE A 160 -17.18 -9.99 -3.27
N ARG A 161 -16.10 -10.45 -2.63
CA ARG A 161 -14.83 -9.72 -2.59
C ARG A 161 -14.22 -9.57 -3.98
N ASN A 162 -14.21 -10.62 -4.78
CA ASN A 162 -13.72 -10.58 -6.17
C ASN A 162 -14.48 -9.55 -7.01
N ARG A 163 -15.82 -9.46 -6.89
CA ARG A 163 -16.60 -8.42 -7.58
C ARG A 163 -16.16 -7.00 -7.21
N LEU A 164 -15.76 -6.76 -5.97
CA LEU A 164 -15.23 -5.45 -5.56
C LEU A 164 -13.86 -5.16 -6.18
N TYR A 165 -12.96 -6.15 -6.21
CA TYR A 165 -11.66 -6.03 -6.86
C TYR A 165 -11.79 -5.85 -8.38
N ASP A 166 -12.68 -6.58 -9.04
CA ASP A 166 -12.93 -6.45 -10.48
C ASP A 166 -13.41 -5.02 -10.83
N ARG A 167 -14.31 -4.47 -10.00
CA ARG A 167 -14.74 -3.08 -10.15
C ARG A 167 -13.57 -2.10 -9.97
N LEU A 168 -12.68 -2.37 -9.02
CA LEU A 168 -11.51 -1.54 -8.78
C LEU A 168 -10.54 -1.56 -9.97
N VAL A 169 -10.29 -2.74 -10.54
CA VAL A 169 -9.49 -2.91 -11.76
C VAL A 169 -10.10 -2.15 -12.94
N ASN A 170 -11.43 -2.16 -13.08
CA ASN A 170 -12.12 -1.39 -14.12
C ASN A 170 -11.95 0.13 -13.95
N ILE A 171 -11.98 0.64 -12.72
CA ILE A 171 -11.71 2.07 -12.43
C ILE A 171 -10.29 2.43 -12.84
N ASP A 172 -9.30 1.65 -12.41
CA ASP A 172 -7.90 1.86 -12.76
C ASP A 172 -7.68 1.83 -14.27
N SER A 173 -8.19 0.80 -14.93
CA SER A 173 -8.05 0.61 -16.38
C SER A 173 -8.70 1.76 -17.15
N GLY A 174 -9.92 2.16 -16.77
CA GLY A 174 -10.61 3.29 -17.38
C GLY A 174 -9.85 4.60 -17.19
N PHE A 175 -9.29 4.84 -16.00
CA PHE A 175 -8.48 6.02 -15.73
C PHE A 175 -7.19 6.06 -16.57
N ILE A 176 -6.47 4.95 -16.62
CA ILE A 176 -5.22 4.79 -17.37
C ILE A 176 -5.45 5.08 -18.87
N ILE A 177 -6.45 4.42 -19.46
CA ILE A 177 -6.79 4.58 -20.89
C ILE A 177 -7.22 6.02 -21.18
N SER A 178 -8.12 6.59 -20.37
CA SER A 178 -8.67 7.93 -20.62
C SER A 178 -7.63 9.04 -20.50
N ASN A 179 -6.55 8.80 -19.76
CA ASN A 179 -5.47 9.77 -19.55
C ASN A 179 -4.19 9.41 -20.31
N ASN A 180 -4.24 8.41 -21.21
CA ASN A 180 -3.10 7.91 -21.98
C ASN A 180 -1.84 7.67 -21.11
N LEU A 181 -2.04 7.01 -19.97
CA LEU A 181 -0.96 6.73 -19.03
C LEU A 181 -0.31 5.40 -19.39
N GLU A 182 1.02 5.38 -19.44
CA GLU A 182 1.80 4.16 -19.47
C GLU A 182 2.16 3.81 -18.03
N ILE A 183 1.52 2.77 -17.49
CA ILE A 183 1.79 2.27 -16.13
C ILE A 183 2.19 0.81 -16.26
N ASP A 184 3.37 0.47 -15.74
CA ASP A 184 3.73 -0.92 -15.53
C ASP A 184 2.88 -1.48 -14.38
N TYR A 185 2.00 -2.42 -14.70
CA TYR A 185 1.04 -2.98 -13.76
C TYR A 185 1.75 -3.98 -12.86
N ALA A 186 2.38 -3.47 -11.81
CA ALA A 186 3.01 -4.28 -10.78
C ALA A 186 2.07 -4.40 -9.56
N ASP A 187 1.96 -5.61 -9.00
CA ASP A 187 1.27 -5.86 -7.73
C ASP A 187 2.08 -5.23 -6.58
N LYS A 188 1.90 -3.92 -6.39
CA LYS A 188 2.62 -3.10 -5.42
C LYS A 188 1.73 -2.78 -4.23
N GLY A 189 2.33 -2.78 -3.05
CA GLY A 189 1.68 -2.25 -1.86
C GLY A 189 1.56 -0.73 -1.89
N ILE A 190 0.69 -0.17 -1.04
CA ILE A 190 0.50 1.28 -0.89
C ILE A 190 1.82 2.04 -0.63
N VAL A 191 2.75 1.46 0.13
CA VAL A 191 4.00 2.14 0.50
C VAL A 191 4.95 2.20 -0.70
N GLU A 192 5.04 1.14 -1.48
CA GLU A 192 5.85 1.04 -2.70
C GLU A 192 5.33 1.98 -3.76
N HIS A 193 4.00 2.07 -3.94
CA HIS A 193 3.40 3.07 -4.82
C HIS A 193 3.74 4.50 -4.39
N ILE A 194 3.62 4.85 -3.11
CA ILE A 194 3.95 6.21 -2.66
C ILE A 194 5.46 6.48 -2.69
N ALA A 195 6.30 5.47 -2.43
CA ALA A 195 7.75 5.59 -2.60
C ALA A 195 8.11 5.89 -4.06
N GLY A 196 7.43 5.24 -5.02
CA GLY A 196 7.56 5.53 -6.46
C GLY A 196 7.11 6.93 -6.88
N LEU A 197 6.30 7.62 -6.06
CA LEU A 197 5.98 9.04 -6.27
C LEU A 197 7.06 9.98 -5.73
N LEU A 198 7.89 9.51 -4.80
CA LEU A 198 8.99 10.27 -4.22
C LEU A 198 10.29 10.08 -5.01
N PHE A 199 10.55 8.86 -5.47
CA PHE A 199 11.78 8.48 -6.15
C PHE A 199 11.48 7.60 -7.36
N ASP A 200 12.41 7.60 -8.30
CA ASP A 200 12.53 6.46 -9.20
C ASP A 200 13.02 5.26 -8.39
N THR A 201 12.13 4.31 -8.17
CA THR A 201 12.38 3.13 -7.34
C THR A 201 13.19 2.07 -8.06
N GLU A 202 13.25 2.08 -9.41
CA GLU A 202 13.93 1.04 -10.18
C GLU A 202 15.42 0.97 -9.86
N GLU A 203 16.08 2.12 -9.86
CA GLU A 203 17.51 2.20 -9.55
C GLU A 203 17.80 1.90 -8.06
N ILE A 204 16.88 2.27 -7.16
CA ILE A 204 16.98 1.94 -5.74
C ILE A 204 16.86 0.43 -5.53
N ASP A 205 15.86 -0.21 -6.15
CA ASP A 205 15.63 -1.65 -6.07
C ASP A 205 16.80 -2.44 -6.65
N LYS A 206 17.33 -2.00 -7.79
CA LYS A 206 18.57 -2.58 -8.35
C LYS A 206 19.72 -2.53 -7.33
N LEU A 207 19.96 -1.37 -6.71
CA LEU A 207 21.01 -1.25 -5.70
C LEU A 207 20.75 -2.11 -4.46
N ARG A 208 19.49 -2.28 -4.06
CA ARG A 208 19.10 -3.15 -2.94
C ARG A 208 19.39 -4.61 -3.28
N PHE A 209 18.88 -5.09 -4.41
CA PHE A 209 18.94 -6.50 -4.78
C PHE A 209 20.33 -6.94 -5.23
N GLU A 210 21.18 -6.03 -5.72
CA GLU A 210 22.59 -6.31 -5.97
C GLU A 210 23.48 -6.16 -4.71
N ASN A 211 22.89 -5.91 -3.53
CA ASN A 211 23.58 -5.65 -2.25
C ASN A 211 24.60 -4.49 -2.33
N LYS A 212 24.29 -3.47 -3.14
CA LYS A 212 25.13 -2.27 -3.36
C LYS A 212 24.63 -1.03 -2.61
N LEU A 213 23.46 -1.10 -1.99
CA LEU A 213 22.89 -0.01 -1.20
C LEU A 213 23.62 0.17 0.15
N THR A 214 24.70 0.95 0.15
CA THR A 214 25.44 1.25 1.39
C THR A 214 24.61 2.01 2.43
N ASP A 215 24.95 1.87 3.71
CA ASP A 215 24.37 2.63 4.82
C ASP A 215 24.43 4.16 4.62
N LYS A 216 25.52 4.64 4.01
CA LYS A 216 25.68 6.07 3.69
C LYS A 216 24.66 6.51 2.65
N LEU A 217 24.47 5.73 1.60
CA LEU A 217 23.48 6.02 0.56
C LEU A 217 22.05 5.88 1.11
N ARG A 218 21.78 4.84 1.89
CA ARG A 218 20.51 4.65 2.60
C ARG A 218 20.12 5.88 3.42
N ARG A 219 21.03 6.37 4.30
CA ARG A 219 20.80 7.58 5.09
C ARG A 219 20.56 8.82 4.22
N ARG A 220 21.26 8.91 3.08
CA ARG A 220 21.09 10.02 2.13
C ARG A 220 19.72 9.99 1.45
N LEU A 221 19.25 8.83 0.99
CA LEU A 221 17.92 8.66 0.39
C LEU A 221 16.82 9.06 1.38
N ILE A 222 16.89 8.59 2.62
CA ILE A 222 15.94 8.97 3.68
C ILE A 222 15.94 10.49 3.91
N LYS A 223 17.12 11.12 3.99
CA LYS A 223 17.23 12.57 4.17
C LYS A 223 16.67 13.34 2.97
N ILE A 224 16.86 12.85 1.74
CA ILE A 224 16.26 13.47 0.55
C ILE A 224 14.74 13.38 0.62
N ALA A 225 14.20 12.22 1.02
CA ALA A 225 12.75 12.00 1.15
C ALA A 225 12.07 13.02 2.07
N GLU A 226 12.69 13.32 3.21
CA GLU A 226 12.22 14.35 4.16
C GLU A 226 12.02 15.72 3.48
N HIS A 227 12.84 16.05 2.48
CA HIS A 227 12.89 17.36 1.83
C HIS A 227 12.27 17.40 0.43
N ILE A 228 11.88 16.26 -0.14
CA ILE A 228 11.17 16.24 -1.42
C ILE A 228 9.88 17.06 -1.28
N ILE A 229 9.75 18.06 -2.14
CA ILE A 229 8.53 18.86 -2.26
C ILE A 229 7.59 18.08 -3.18
N PRO A 230 6.41 17.66 -2.68
CA PRO A 230 5.41 16.97 -3.48
C PRO A 230 5.04 17.82 -4.70
N LYS A 231 5.20 17.28 -5.90
CA LYS A 231 4.70 17.92 -7.11
C LYS A 231 3.23 17.54 -7.27
N VAL A 232 2.34 18.40 -6.79
CA VAL A 232 0.98 18.49 -7.31
C VAL A 232 0.83 19.91 -7.79
N TYR A 233 0.53 20.09 -9.07
CA TYR A 233 0.08 21.38 -9.58
C TYR A 233 -1.28 21.67 -8.96
N ILE A 234 -1.26 22.16 -7.72
CA ILE A 234 -2.40 22.82 -7.11
C ILE A 234 -2.35 24.22 -7.70
N ASN A 235 -2.93 24.42 -8.88
CA ASN A 235 -3.31 25.76 -9.30
C ASN A 235 -4.26 26.28 -8.21
N LYS A 236 -3.74 27.15 -7.34
CA LYS A 236 -4.56 28.01 -6.48
C LYS A 236 -5.25 29.06 -7.34
#